data_AF-A0A356NUR6-F1
#
_entry.id   AF-A0A356NUR6-F1
#
_cell.length_a   1.000
_cell.length_b   1.000
_cell.length_c   1.000
_cell.angle_alpha   90.00
_cell.angle_beta   90.00
_cell.angle_gamma   90.00
#
_symmetry.space_group_name_H-M   'P 1'
#
loop_
_entity.id
_entity.type
_entity.pdbx_description
1 polymer ?
#
loop_
_entity_poly.entity_id
_entity_poly.type
_entity_poly.pdbx_seq_one_letter_code
_entity_poly.pdbx_strand_id
1 'polypeptide(L)'
;PVPTLSGGFGGEDGLVAYCREHGIGLLIDATHPFARQISRNARAAAAVLDIPCLRFERPPWTPAEGDDWRSFESWQDMAAAIPEGKRVFLAGGTQSIEIFTQRDDITLWARALNVAGREGPPNVSFINAMPQVEMTEERETFEQHGVELLCCKNSGGHASFAKILAARDLGIPVWMLQRHTPDPSARKQMARLQIHDNVEDVVLAARQIGRAYAISAPSIP
;
A
#
# COMPACT_ATOMS: atom_id res chain seq x y z
N PRO A 1 20.92 -12.18 -8.88
CA PRO A 1 19.50 -11.76 -8.89
C PRO A 1 18.63 -12.89 -8.33
N VAL A 2 17.66 -12.56 -7.47
CA VAL A 2 16.63 -13.54 -7.07
C VAL A 2 15.64 -13.75 -8.24
N PRO A 3 15.09 -14.97 -8.44
CA PRO A 3 14.04 -15.19 -9.44
C PRO A 3 12.85 -14.25 -9.20
N THR A 4 12.37 -13.59 -10.26
CA THR A 4 11.24 -12.67 -10.21
C THR A 4 10.13 -13.15 -11.12
N LEU A 5 8.90 -13.20 -10.60
CA LEU A 5 7.69 -13.49 -11.35
C LEU A 5 6.81 -12.24 -11.43
N SER A 6 6.23 -12.01 -12.59
CA SER A 6 5.30 -10.91 -12.85
C SER A 6 3.95 -11.47 -13.26
N GLY A 7 2.91 -11.15 -12.49
CA GLY A 7 1.55 -11.67 -12.70
C GLY A 7 0.88 -12.05 -11.38
N GLY A 8 -0.39 -12.44 -11.45
CA GLY A 8 -1.11 -12.98 -10.29
C GLY A 8 -0.95 -14.49 -10.17
N PHE A 9 -1.14 -15.03 -8.97
CA PHE A 9 -1.10 -16.46 -8.70
C PHE A 9 -2.43 -17.18 -8.98
N GLY A 10 -3.48 -16.49 -9.43
CA GLY A 10 -4.80 -17.12 -9.61
C GLY A 10 -5.59 -17.36 -8.31
N GLY A 11 -5.37 -16.52 -7.29
CA GLY A 11 -6.07 -16.61 -6.00
C GLY A 11 -5.26 -17.34 -4.93
N GLU A 12 -5.96 -17.85 -3.92
CA GLU A 12 -5.37 -18.68 -2.87
C GLU A 12 -4.88 -20.03 -3.43
N ASP A 13 -5.75 -20.75 -4.15
CA ASP A 13 -5.44 -22.09 -4.67
C ASP A 13 -4.22 -22.12 -5.58
N GLY A 14 -4.09 -21.12 -6.46
CA GLY A 14 -2.93 -21.06 -7.34
C GLY A 14 -1.65 -20.62 -6.62
N LEU A 15 -1.74 -19.84 -5.52
CA LEU A 15 -0.58 -19.58 -4.66
C LEU A 15 -0.16 -20.85 -3.89
N VAL A 16 -1.13 -21.67 -3.45
CA VAL A 16 -0.87 -23.00 -2.85
C VAL A 16 -0.16 -23.92 -3.85
N ALA A 17 -0.69 -24.01 -5.07
CA ALA A 17 -0.11 -24.83 -6.13
C ALA A 17 1.33 -24.42 -6.43
N TYR A 18 1.57 -23.11 -6.60
CA TYR A 18 2.89 -22.55 -6.84
C TYR A 18 3.88 -22.90 -5.71
N CYS A 19 3.48 -22.72 -4.45
CA CYS A 19 4.36 -23.03 -3.33
C CYS A 19 4.70 -24.52 -3.24
N ARG A 20 3.75 -25.42 -3.55
CA ARG A 20 4.00 -26.87 -3.58
C ARG A 20 4.97 -27.26 -4.69
N GLU A 21 4.73 -26.77 -5.90
CA GLU A 21 5.55 -27.07 -7.08
C GLU A 21 7.01 -26.64 -6.87
N HIS A 22 7.22 -25.49 -6.23
CA HIS A 22 8.55 -24.93 -6.02
C HIS A 22 9.17 -25.22 -4.64
N GLY A 23 8.52 -26.02 -3.80
CA GLY A 23 9.02 -26.38 -2.48
C GLY A 23 9.24 -25.18 -1.55
N ILE A 24 8.35 -24.17 -1.60
CA ILE A 24 8.45 -22.95 -0.80
C ILE A 24 8.09 -23.27 0.66
N GLY A 25 9.07 -23.14 1.56
CA GLY A 25 8.91 -23.40 3.00
C GLY A 25 8.62 -22.16 3.86
N LEU A 26 8.59 -20.96 3.28
CA LEU A 26 8.36 -19.70 4.00
C LEU A 26 7.76 -18.66 3.04
N LEU A 27 6.69 -18.00 3.48
CA LEU A 27 6.16 -16.82 2.80
C LEU A 27 6.51 -15.55 3.57
N ILE A 28 6.99 -14.54 2.84
CA ILE A 28 7.19 -13.17 3.35
C ILE A 28 6.26 -12.25 2.54
N ASP A 29 5.16 -11.84 3.16
CA ASP A 29 4.25 -10.85 2.61
C ASP A 29 4.83 -9.44 2.82
N ALA A 30 5.50 -8.91 1.80
CA ALA A 30 5.98 -7.54 1.74
C ALA A 30 5.13 -6.65 0.81
N THR A 31 3.85 -7.00 0.61
CA THR A 31 2.95 -6.24 -0.25
C THR A 31 2.49 -4.94 0.40
N HIS A 32 2.04 -3.98 -0.41
CA HIS A 32 1.55 -2.68 0.09
C HIS A 32 0.45 -2.85 1.18
N PRO A 33 0.37 -2.03 2.25
CA PRO A 33 -0.63 -2.18 3.34
C PRO A 33 -2.09 -2.16 2.90
N PHE A 34 -2.38 -1.58 1.73
CA PHE A 34 -3.72 -1.57 1.14
C PHE A 34 -4.00 -2.78 0.21
N ALA A 35 -3.03 -3.65 -0.05
CA ALA A 35 -3.16 -4.83 -0.91
C ALA A 35 -3.78 -6.03 -0.15
N ARG A 36 -4.95 -5.80 0.47
CA ARG A 36 -5.56 -6.74 1.43
C ARG A 36 -5.80 -8.13 0.84
N GLN A 37 -6.15 -8.23 -0.44
CA GLN A 37 -6.49 -9.50 -1.08
C GLN A 37 -5.28 -10.45 -1.14
N ILE A 38 -4.13 -9.96 -1.63
CA ILE A 38 -2.93 -10.81 -1.70
C ILE A 38 -2.41 -11.16 -0.30
N SER A 39 -2.49 -10.25 0.67
CA SER A 39 -2.20 -10.57 2.08
C SER A 39 -3.16 -11.60 2.69
N ARG A 40 -4.42 -11.66 2.26
CA ARG A 40 -5.36 -12.72 2.64
C ARG A 40 -4.97 -14.05 2.00
N ASN A 41 -4.73 -14.05 0.69
CA ASN A 41 -4.33 -15.25 -0.05
C ASN A 41 -3.03 -15.84 0.50
N ALA A 42 -2.01 -15.01 0.79
CA ALA A 42 -0.73 -15.46 1.36
C ALA A 42 -0.91 -16.16 2.70
N ARG A 43 -1.72 -15.58 3.60
CA ARG A 43 -2.03 -16.18 4.90
C ARG A 43 -2.78 -17.51 4.75
N ALA A 44 -3.79 -17.54 3.88
CA ALA A 44 -4.62 -18.72 3.70
C ALA A 44 -3.82 -19.85 3.05
N ALA A 45 -3.02 -19.55 2.01
CA ALA A 45 -2.09 -20.50 1.41
C ALA A 45 -1.07 -21.04 2.43
N ALA A 46 -0.48 -20.18 3.25
CA ALA A 46 0.44 -20.59 4.31
C ALA A 46 -0.22 -21.57 5.31
N ALA A 47 -1.49 -21.32 5.66
CA ALA A 47 -2.25 -22.20 6.55
C ALA A 47 -2.54 -23.56 5.89
N VAL A 48 -2.92 -23.59 4.61
CA VAL A 48 -3.15 -24.83 3.85
C VAL A 48 -1.87 -25.67 3.69
N LEU A 49 -0.72 -25.01 3.60
CA LEU A 49 0.59 -25.65 3.41
C LEU A 49 1.31 -25.98 4.72
N ASP A 50 0.79 -25.52 5.85
CA ASP A 50 1.44 -25.57 7.16
C ASP A 50 2.87 -24.98 7.15
N ILE A 51 3.04 -23.84 6.46
CA ILE A 51 4.30 -23.09 6.42
C ILE A 51 4.18 -21.74 7.14
N PRO A 52 5.27 -21.18 7.68
CA PRO A 52 5.24 -19.85 8.27
C PRO A 52 4.94 -18.74 7.25
N CYS A 53 4.25 -17.70 7.70
CA CYS A 53 4.00 -16.49 6.95
C CYS A 53 4.41 -15.27 7.78
N LEU A 54 5.43 -14.55 7.33
CA LEU A 54 5.85 -13.27 7.89
C LEU A 54 5.19 -12.13 7.11
N ARG A 55 4.84 -11.05 7.80
CA ARG A 55 4.30 -9.84 7.18
C ARG A 55 5.23 -8.68 7.50
N PHE A 56 5.74 -8.02 6.46
CA PHE A 56 6.39 -6.74 6.61
C PHE A 56 5.35 -5.63 6.45
N GLU A 57 5.11 -4.87 7.52
CA GLU A 57 4.18 -3.76 7.51
C GLU A 57 4.72 -2.57 8.30
N ARG A 58 5.11 -1.53 7.57
CA ARG A 58 5.65 -0.29 8.13
C ARG A 58 4.58 0.42 8.97
N PRO A 59 4.93 1.14 10.06
CA PRO A 59 3.95 1.83 10.89
C PRO A 59 3.16 2.88 10.08
N PRO A 60 1.89 3.15 10.42
CA PRO A 60 1.16 4.26 9.80
C PRO A 60 1.87 5.58 10.12
N TRP A 61 1.81 6.54 9.20
CA TRP A 61 2.24 7.89 9.49
C TRP A 61 1.29 8.56 10.49
N THR A 62 1.86 9.43 11.31
CA THR A 62 1.14 10.29 12.25
C THR A 62 1.39 11.76 11.89
N PRO A 63 0.42 12.65 12.14
CA PRO A 63 0.60 14.08 11.92
C PRO A 63 1.76 14.62 12.78
N ALA A 64 2.56 15.51 12.20
CA ALA A 64 3.57 16.31 12.90
C ALA A 64 3.10 17.77 13.00
N GLU A 65 3.87 18.61 13.69
CA GLU A 65 3.62 20.05 13.72
C GLU A 65 3.60 20.64 12.29
N GLY A 66 2.62 21.50 12.02
CA GLY A 66 2.39 22.09 10.69
C GLY A 66 1.58 21.23 9.72
N ASP A 67 1.28 19.97 10.07
CA ASP A 67 0.37 19.14 9.27
C ASP A 67 -1.10 19.49 9.52
N ASP A 68 -1.86 19.71 8.45
CA ASP A 68 -3.33 19.78 8.47
C ASP A 68 -3.92 18.50 7.87
N TRP A 69 -4.20 17.51 8.72
CA TRP A 69 -4.68 16.20 8.27
C TRP A 69 -6.15 15.96 8.60
N ARG A 70 -6.89 15.40 7.65
CA ARG A 70 -8.23 14.85 7.86
C ARG A 70 -8.25 13.37 7.48
N SER A 71 -8.78 12.53 8.35
CA SER A 71 -8.83 11.08 8.15
C SER A 71 -10.18 10.60 7.62
N PHE A 72 -10.16 9.60 6.75
CA PHE A 72 -11.34 8.96 6.15
C PHE A 72 -11.19 7.43 6.15
N GLU A 73 -12.31 6.72 6.23
CA GLU A 73 -12.35 5.25 6.18
C GLU A 73 -12.64 4.71 4.77
N SER A 74 -13.19 5.55 3.88
CA SER A 74 -13.48 5.19 2.49
C SER A 74 -13.09 6.31 1.53
N TRP A 75 -12.84 5.95 0.28
CA TRP A 75 -12.60 6.93 -0.80
C TRP A 75 -13.87 7.70 -1.16
N GLN A 76 -15.03 7.06 -1.00
CA GLN A 76 -16.35 7.65 -1.28
C GLN A 76 -16.64 8.80 -0.32
N ASP A 77 -16.46 8.58 0.99
CA ASP A 77 -16.65 9.62 2.00
C ASP A 77 -15.64 10.76 1.83
N MET A 78 -14.40 10.40 1.49
CA MET A 78 -13.36 11.39 1.19
C MET A 78 -13.76 12.25 -0.01
N ALA A 79 -14.10 11.63 -1.14
CA ALA A 79 -14.51 12.35 -2.33
C ALA A 79 -15.72 13.24 -2.05
N ALA A 80 -16.78 12.71 -1.45
CA ALA A 80 -18.01 13.45 -1.13
C ALA A 80 -17.78 14.67 -0.22
N ALA A 81 -16.78 14.62 0.66
CA ALA A 81 -16.48 15.73 1.56
C ALA A 81 -15.74 16.90 0.90
N ILE A 82 -15.17 16.72 -0.31
CA ILE A 82 -14.38 17.75 -0.99
C ILE A 82 -15.30 18.90 -1.43
N PRO A 83 -15.00 20.15 -1.02
CA PRO A 83 -15.74 21.32 -1.51
C PRO A 83 -15.62 21.50 -3.02
N GLU A 84 -16.67 22.03 -3.63
CA GLU A 84 -16.67 22.39 -5.06
C GLU A 84 -15.55 23.40 -5.37
N GLY A 85 -15.02 23.34 -6.60
CA GLY A 85 -13.97 24.21 -7.12
C GLY A 85 -12.56 23.86 -6.67
N LYS A 86 -12.36 22.82 -5.85
CA LYS A 86 -11.03 22.47 -5.32
C LYS A 86 -10.12 21.83 -6.37
N ARG A 87 -8.83 22.18 -6.30
CA ARG A 87 -7.73 21.56 -7.05
C ARG A 87 -7.09 20.42 -6.25
N VAL A 88 -7.41 19.18 -6.61
CA VAL A 88 -7.12 17.98 -5.84
C VAL A 88 -6.00 17.15 -6.48
N PHE A 89 -4.97 16.84 -5.71
CA PHE A 89 -3.97 15.84 -6.08
C PHE A 89 -4.30 14.50 -5.44
N LEU A 90 -4.62 13.49 -6.24
CA LEU A 90 -4.99 12.14 -5.80
C LEU A 90 -3.81 11.18 -5.97
N ALA A 91 -3.19 10.82 -4.84
CA ALA A 91 -2.17 9.79 -4.71
C ALA A 91 -2.76 8.50 -4.08
N GLY A 92 -3.91 8.06 -4.59
CA GLY A 92 -4.67 6.91 -4.07
C GLY A 92 -4.49 5.59 -4.84
N GLY A 93 -3.84 5.62 -6.00
CA GLY A 93 -3.73 4.49 -6.92
C GLY A 93 -4.97 4.29 -7.79
N THR A 94 -4.95 3.29 -8.69
CA THR A 94 -5.99 3.13 -9.72
C THR A 94 -7.40 2.93 -9.19
N GLN A 95 -7.56 2.27 -8.04
CA GLN A 95 -8.87 1.99 -7.42
C GLN A 95 -9.63 3.25 -6.99
N SER A 96 -8.94 4.33 -6.62
CA SER A 96 -9.60 5.57 -6.19
C SER A 96 -10.00 6.46 -7.36
N ILE A 97 -9.40 6.26 -8.53
CA ILE A 97 -9.58 7.15 -9.68
C ILE A 97 -11.05 7.22 -10.08
N GLU A 98 -11.69 6.07 -10.30
CA GLU A 98 -13.10 5.98 -10.73
C GLU A 98 -14.06 6.78 -9.84
N ILE A 99 -13.78 6.84 -8.53
CA ILE A 99 -14.62 7.53 -7.56
C ILE A 99 -14.48 9.05 -7.72
N PHE A 100 -13.25 9.53 -7.88
CA PHE A 100 -12.98 10.96 -7.98
C PHE A 100 -13.30 11.52 -9.37
N THR A 101 -13.20 10.72 -10.43
CA THR A 101 -13.57 11.15 -11.78
C THR A 101 -15.06 11.35 -11.99
N GLN A 102 -15.90 10.93 -11.03
CA GLN A 102 -17.34 11.22 -11.04
C GLN A 102 -17.66 12.66 -10.60
N ARG A 103 -16.66 13.40 -10.09
CA ARG A 103 -16.80 14.81 -9.67
C ARG A 103 -16.34 15.72 -10.80
N ASP A 104 -17.29 16.42 -11.42
CA ASP A 104 -17.07 17.41 -12.49
C ASP A 104 -16.84 18.84 -11.95
N ASP A 105 -17.07 19.03 -10.65
CA ASP A 105 -16.97 20.28 -9.91
C ASP A 105 -15.60 20.50 -9.25
N ILE A 106 -14.65 19.56 -9.39
CA ILE A 106 -13.27 19.67 -8.88
C ILE A 106 -12.27 19.57 -10.03
N THR A 107 -11.06 20.08 -9.87
CA THR A 107 -9.95 19.79 -10.80
C THR A 107 -9.07 18.70 -10.20
N LEU A 108 -8.82 17.62 -10.94
CA LEU A 108 -8.18 16.40 -10.41
C LEU A 108 -6.86 16.08 -11.13
N TRP A 109 -5.78 15.94 -10.36
CA TRP A 109 -4.54 15.30 -10.80
C TRP A 109 -4.43 13.90 -10.17
N ALA A 110 -4.70 12.87 -10.95
CA ALA A 110 -4.70 11.49 -10.49
C ALA A 110 -3.35 10.83 -10.81
N ARG A 111 -2.50 10.64 -9.78
CA ARG A 111 -1.22 9.94 -9.92
C ARG A 111 -1.35 8.46 -9.56
N ALA A 112 -1.03 7.59 -10.51
CA ALA A 112 -1.01 6.15 -10.32
C ALA A 112 -0.08 5.47 -11.34
N LEU A 113 0.25 4.20 -11.10
CA LEU A 113 0.84 3.36 -12.13
C LEU A 113 -0.23 2.82 -13.08
N ASN A 114 0.18 2.49 -14.30
CA ASN A 114 -0.66 1.89 -15.34
C ASN A 114 -1.86 2.76 -15.75
N VAL A 115 -1.64 4.07 -15.82
CA VAL A 115 -2.63 5.05 -16.30
C VAL A 115 -2.15 5.82 -17.54
N ALA A 116 -1.02 5.41 -18.12
CA ALA A 116 -0.54 5.98 -19.37
C ALA A 116 -1.58 5.80 -20.48
N GLY A 117 -1.88 6.87 -21.22
CA GLY A 117 -2.88 6.86 -22.28
C GLY A 117 -4.34 6.74 -21.81
N ARG A 118 -4.60 6.79 -20.49
CA ARG A 118 -5.96 6.82 -19.97
C ARG A 118 -6.63 8.15 -20.33
N GLU A 119 -7.81 8.07 -20.91
CA GLU A 119 -8.67 9.23 -21.16
C GLU A 119 -9.67 9.41 -20.00
N GLY A 120 -10.13 10.65 -19.81
CA GLY A 120 -11.06 10.99 -18.73
C GLY A 120 -11.75 12.32 -18.96
N PRO A 121 -12.59 12.75 -18.02
CA PRO A 121 -13.29 14.04 -18.09
C PRO A 121 -12.33 15.23 -18.25
N PRO A 122 -12.78 16.37 -18.81
CA PRO A 122 -11.92 17.53 -19.09
C PRO A 122 -11.20 18.11 -17.86
N ASN A 123 -11.77 17.93 -16.66
CA ASN A 123 -11.24 18.40 -15.39
C ASN A 123 -10.25 17.41 -14.74
N VAL A 124 -9.90 16.31 -15.42
CA VAL A 124 -9.03 15.24 -14.89
C VAL A 124 -7.76 15.12 -15.72
N SER A 125 -6.62 15.12 -15.04
CA SER A 125 -5.30 14.83 -15.60
C SER A 125 -4.70 13.58 -14.95
N PHE A 126 -4.26 12.62 -15.76
CA PHE A 126 -3.60 11.40 -15.27
C PHE A 126 -2.07 11.54 -15.30
N ILE A 127 -1.43 11.23 -14.18
CA ILE A 127 0.03 11.24 -14.04
C ILE A 127 0.50 9.79 -13.86
N ASN A 128 1.07 9.21 -14.91
CA ASN A 128 1.63 7.86 -14.87
C ASN A 128 3.04 7.85 -14.29
N ALA A 129 3.14 7.92 -12.96
CA ALA A 129 4.42 7.99 -12.26
C ALA A 129 4.37 7.33 -10.87
N MET A 130 5.53 6.91 -10.38
CA MET A 130 5.74 6.60 -8.97
C MET A 130 5.74 7.89 -8.12
N PRO A 131 5.48 7.81 -6.81
CA PRO A 131 5.78 8.90 -5.90
C PRO A 131 7.27 9.26 -5.97
N GLN A 132 7.59 10.54 -5.85
CA GLN A 132 8.99 10.96 -5.79
C GLN A 132 9.54 10.72 -4.40
N VAL A 133 10.86 10.50 -4.35
CA VAL A 133 11.60 10.33 -3.10
C VAL A 133 11.94 11.69 -2.50
N GLU A 134 12.26 12.66 -3.35
CA GLU A 134 12.64 14.00 -2.95
C GLU A 134 11.43 14.92 -2.81
N MET A 135 11.40 15.69 -1.72
CA MET A 135 10.33 16.64 -1.43
C MET A 135 10.27 17.77 -2.46
N THR A 136 11.41 18.23 -2.98
CA THR A 136 11.49 19.35 -3.92
C THR A 136 10.70 19.07 -5.20
N GLU A 137 10.76 17.84 -5.71
CA GLU A 137 10.03 17.44 -6.92
C GLU A 137 8.52 17.36 -6.69
N GLU A 138 8.08 16.89 -5.51
CA GLU A 138 6.65 16.92 -5.14
C GLU A 138 6.15 18.36 -4.97
N ARG A 139 6.97 19.23 -4.39
CA ARG A 139 6.66 20.65 -4.18
C ARG A 139 6.49 21.38 -5.51
N GLU A 140 7.43 21.21 -6.44
CA GLU A 140 7.34 21.76 -7.80
C GLU A 140 6.07 21.27 -8.52
N THR A 141 5.76 19.98 -8.40
CA THR A 141 4.53 19.41 -8.98
C THR A 141 3.28 20.08 -8.39
N PHE A 142 3.25 20.29 -7.07
CA PHE A 142 2.11 20.92 -6.41
C PHE A 142 1.94 22.38 -6.77
N GLU A 143 3.02 23.14 -6.87
CA GLU A 143 2.98 24.54 -7.30
C GLU A 143 2.57 24.68 -8.78
N GLN A 144 3.18 23.88 -9.67
CA GLN A 144 2.88 23.90 -11.10
C GLN A 144 1.38 23.66 -11.37
N HIS A 145 0.77 22.78 -10.59
CA HIS A 145 -0.65 22.44 -10.71
C HIS A 145 -1.56 23.27 -9.79
N GLY A 146 -0.99 24.09 -8.92
CA GLY A 146 -1.74 24.84 -7.91
C GLY A 146 -2.59 23.93 -7.02
N VAL A 147 -2.02 22.81 -6.57
CA VAL A 147 -2.73 21.85 -5.71
C VAL A 147 -3.18 22.54 -4.42
N GLU A 148 -4.45 22.34 -4.06
CA GLU A 148 -5.06 22.88 -2.84
C GLU A 148 -5.43 21.79 -1.83
N LEU A 149 -5.42 20.52 -2.24
CA LEU A 149 -5.75 19.39 -1.40
C LEU A 149 -5.00 18.14 -1.86
N LEU A 150 -4.26 17.49 -0.95
CA LEU A 150 -3.64 16.20 -1.20
C LEU A 150 -4.52 15.07 -0.64
N CYS A 151 -5.01 14.17 -1.49
CA CYS A 151 -5.72 12.96 -1.09
C CYS A 151 -4.81 11.74 -1.25
N CYS A 152 -4.51 11.00 -0.17
CA CYS A 152 -3.60 9.86 -0.24
C CYS A 152 -3.92 8.73 0.75
N LYS A 153 -3.27 7.57 0.55
CA LYS A 153 -3.30 6.44 1.49
C LYS A 153 -2.31 6.68 2.63
N ASN A 154 -2.68 6.32 3.86
CA ASN A 154 -1.72 6.21 4.97
C ASN A 154 -0.86 4.93 4.84
N SER A 155 0.06 4.94 3.87
CA SER A 155 0.87 3.78 3.48
C SER A 155 2.05 3.49 4.41
N GLY A 156 2.42 4.43 5.28
CA GLY A 156 3.61 4.33 6.12
C GLY A 156 4.93 4.28 5.35
N GLY A 157 6.04 4.29 6.09
CA GLY A 157 7.40 4.23 5.54
C GLY A 157 7.85 5.50 4.80
N HIS A 158 9.09 5.52 4.31
CA HIS A 158 9.69 6.72 3.73
C HIS A 158 9.41 6.91 2.24
N ALA A 159 9.27 5.82 1.47
CA ALA A 159 9.28 5.82 0.00
C ALA A 159 8.19 6.66 -0.71
N SER A 160 7.18 7.15 0.01
CA SER A 160 6.21 8.08 -0.56
C SER A 160 5.84 9.21 0.40
N PHE A 161 6.65 9.46 1.42
CA PHE A 161 6.37 10.49 2.43
C PHE A 161 6.67 11.91 1.92
N ALA A 162 7.50 12.05 0.88
CA ALA A 162 7.89 13.33 0.28
C ALA A 162 6.71 14.24 -0.06
N LYS A 163 5.61 13.68 -0.60
CA LYS A 163 4.38 14.43 -0.91
C LYS A 163 3.73 15.07 0.33
N ILE A 164 3.86 14.44 1.50
CA ILE A 164 3.34 14.99 2.76
C ILE A 164 4.23 16.12 3.24
N LEU A 165 5.56 15.98 3.11
CA LEU A 165 6.50 17.05 3.41
C LEU A 165 6.25 18.28 2.52
N ALA A 166 6.05 18.07 1.22
CA ALA A 166 5.73 19.12 0.26
C ALA A 166 4.38 19.80 0.58
N ALA A 167 3.36 19.00 0.93
CA ALA A 167 2.07 19.55 1.34
C ALA A 167 2.20 20.42 2.60
N ARG A 168 2.96 19.96 3.61
CA ARG A 168 3.23 20.73 4.83
C ARG A 168 3.91 22.06 4.54
N ASP A 169 4.97 22.05 3.73
CA ASP A 169 5.71 23.27 3.36
C ASP A 169 4.85 24.30 2.63
N LEU A 170 3.92 23.83 1.81
CA LEU A 170 2.99 24.67 1.06
C LEU A 170 1.71 25.01 1.84
N GLY A 171 1.53 24.51 3.07
CA GLY A 171 0.29 24.66 3.84
C GLY A 171 -0.93 23.99 3.19
N ILE A 172 -0.72 22.96 2.38
CA ILE A 172 -1.78 22.20 1.70
C ILE A 172 -2.34 21.15 2.68
N PRO A 173 -3.66 21.12 2.91
CA PRO A 173 -4.29 20.06 3.69
C PRO A 173 -4.07 18.67 3.09
N VAL A 174 -3.92 17.66 3.95
CA VAL A 174 -3.71 16.26 3.56
C VAL A 174 -4.88 15.41 4.05
N TRP A 175 -5.66 14.88 3.12
CA TRP A 175 -6.73 13.95 3.44
C TRP A 175 -6.23 12.52 3.28
N MET A 176 -6.29 11.76 4.38
CA MET A 176 -5.72 10.43 4.47
C MET A 176 -6.80 9.36 4.54
N LEU A 177 -6.73 8.41 3.61
CA LEU A 177 -7.44 7.15 3.75
C LEU A 177 -6.71 6.31 4.79
N GLN A 178 -7.41 5.94 5.85
CA GLN A 178 -6.88 5.12 6.92
C GLN A 178 -6.77 3.65 6.50
N ARG A 179 -5.82 2.95 7.12
CA ARG A 179 -5.71 1.50 6.95
C ARG A 179 -6.91 0.84 7.60
N HIS A 180 -7.38 -0.24 7.00
CA HIS A 180 -8.43 -1.04 7.62
C HIS A 180 -7.85 -1.79 8.81
N THR A 181 -8.31 -1.44 10.00
CA THR A 181 -8.00 -2.17 11.22
C THR A 181 -8.97 -3.35 11.33
N PRO A 182 -8.51 -4.61 11.31
CA PRO A 182 -9.39 -5.75 11.52
C PRO A 182 -10.08 -5.66 12.88
N ASP A 183 -11.34 -6.10 12.93
CA ASP A 183 -12.07 -6.30 14.17
C ASP A 183 -11.21 -7.12 15.17
N PRO A 184 -11.15 -6.75 16.46
CA PRO A 184 -10.43 -7.52 17.49
C PRO A 184 -10.73 -9.02 17.50
N SER A 185 -11.94 -9.44 17.11
CA SER A 185 -12.34 -10.85 17.00
C SER A 185 -11.61 -11.60 15.87
N ALA A 186 -11.30 -10.93 14.75
CA ALA A 186 -10.51 -11.48 13.66
C ALA A 186 -9.03 -11.69 14.05
N ARG A 187 -8.54 -11.00 15.09
CA ARG A 187 -7.17 -11.19 15.60
C ARG A 187 -6.94 -12.56 16.24
N LYS A 188 -7.99 -13.21 16.76
CA LYS A 188 -7.86 -14.55 17.38
C LYS A 188 -7.60 -15.67 16.36
N GLN A 189 -7.93 -15.47 15.07
CA GLN A 189 -7.52 -16.36 13.99
C GLN A 189 -6.10 -16.07 13.45
N MET A 190 -5.40 -15.05 13.97
CA MET A 190 -4.07 -14.61 13.48
C MET A 190 -2.90 -15.36 14.14
N ALA A 191 -3.09 -16.59 14.63
CA ALA A 191 -2.13 -17.27 15.52
C ALA A 191 -0.77 -17.66 14.90
N ARG A 192 -0.46 -17.29 13.64
CA ARG A 192 0.85 -17.55 13.00
C ARG A 192 1.41 -16.40 12.18
N LEU A 193 0.75 -15.23 12.18
CA LEU A 193 1.24 -14.07 11.43
C LEU A 193 2.17 -13.24 12.31
N GLN A 194 3.46 -13.27 12.03
CA GLN A 194 4.40 -12.33 12.64
C GLN A 194 4.45 -11.06 11.78
N ILE A 195 4.06 -9.93 12.35
CA ILE A 195 4.14 -8.63 11.71
C ILE A 195 5.40 -7.94 12.21
N HIS A 196 6.25 -7.53 11.27
CA HIS A 196 7.49 -6.80 11.51
C HIS A 196 7.44 -5.47 10.78
N ASP A 197 7.94 -4.42 11.41
CA ASP A 197 7.83 -3.04 10.89
C ASP A 197 9.13 -2.53 10.24
N ASN A 198 10.22 -3.29 10.36
CA ASN A 198 11.52 -3.07 9.75
C ASN A 198 12.05 -4.34 9.04
N VAL A 199 13.03 -4.16 8.15
CA VAL A 199 13.55 -5.25 7.31
C VAL A 199 14.47 -6.17 8.12
N GLU A 200 15.24 -5.62 9.07
CA GLU A 200 16.15 -6.38 9.91
C GLU A 200 15.42 -7.48 10.69
N ASP A 201 14.27 -7.16 11.29
CA ASP A 201 13.47 -8.10 12.07
C ASP A 201 12.82 -9.18 11.20
N VAL A 202 12.34 -8.82 10.00
CA VAL A 202 11.86 -9.80 9.01
C VAL A 202 12.97 -10.79 8.65
N VAL A 203 14.17 -10.28 8.37
CA VAL A 203 15.34 -11.10 8.01
C VAL A 203 15.78 -11.98 9.17
N LEU A 204 15.78 -11.44 10.40
CA LEU A 204 16.11 -12.19 11.61
C LEU A 204 15.11 -13.33 11.83
N ALA A 205 13.81 -13.06 11.74
CA ALA A 205 12.75 -14.06 11.87
C ALA A 205 12.86 -15.13 10.77
N ALA A 206 13.06 -14.74 9.52
CA ALA A 206 13.25 -15.67 8.40
C ALA A 206 14.45 -16.60 8.61
N ARG A 207 15.58 -16.07 9.12
CA ARG A 207 16.76 -16.86 9.46
C ARG A 207 16.51 -17.83 10.61
N GLN A 208 15.78 -17.42 11.65
CA GLN A 208 15.42 -18.29 12.77
C GLN A 208 14.53 -19.45 12.31
N ILE A 209 13.55 -19.18 11.45
CA ILE A 209 12.70 -20.19 10.82
C ILE A 209 13.56 -21.16 10.00
N GLY A 210 14.41 -20.66 9.11
CA GLY A 210 15.28 -21.51 8.29
C GLY A 210 16.19 -22.43 9.12
N ARG A 211 16.71 -21.95 10.25
CA ARG A 211 17.49 -22.77 11.19
C ARG A 211 16.66 -23.86 11.85
N ALA A 212 15.43 -23.55 12.27
CA ALA A 212 14.52 -24.55 12.86
C ALA A 212 14.20 -25.67 11.86
N TYR A 213 13.91 -25.32 10.60
CA TYR A 213 13.67 -26.30 9.53
C TYR A 213 14.90 -27.16 9.21
N ALA A 214 16.11 -26.60 9.26
CA ALA A 214 17.34 -27.35 9.05
C ALA A 214 17.65 -28.36 10.18
N ILE A 215 17.17 -28.10 11.39
CA ILE A 215 17.32 -29.00 12.56
C ILE A 215 16.25 -30.10 12.57
N SER A 216 15.06 -29.83 12.01
CA SER A 216 13.93 -30.76 11.99
C SER A 216 13.79 -31.59 10.70
N ALA A 217 14.60 -31.35 9.68
CA ALA A 217 14.57 -32.14 8.45
C ALA A 217 15.03 -33.58 8.76
N PRO A 218 14.25 -34.62 8.45
CA PRO A 218 14.74 -35.99 8.57
C PRO A 218 15.97 -36.13 7.68
N SER A 219 17.05 -36.71 8.22
CA SER A 219 18.22 -37.11 7.43
C SER A 219 17.72 -38.00 6.29
N ILE A 220 17.83 -37.48 5.07
CA ILE A 220 17.54 -38.25 3.86
C ILE A 220 18.55 -39.41 3.84
N PRO A 221 18.09 -40.68 3.81
CA PRO A 221 18.97 -41.84 3.71
C PRO A 221 19.74 -41.88 2.39
#